data_AF-A0A9P1CM67-F1
#
_entry.id   AF-A0A9P1CM67-F1
#
_cell.length_a   1.000
_cell.length_b   1.000
_cell.length_c   1.000
_cell.angle_alpha   90.00
_cell.angle_beta   90.00
_cell.angle_gamma   90.00
#
_symmetry.space_group_name_H-M   'P 1'
#
loop_
_entity.id
_entity.type
_entity.pdbx_description
1 polymer ?
#
loop_
_entity_poly.entity_id
_entity_poly.type
_entity_poly.pdbx_seq_one_letter_code
_entity_poly.pdbx_strand_id
1 'polypeptide(L)'
;MAHFRRISWTILGLLLARSVSLLFVGGNVSGRLRRTAPQAVSEDDMKVLRDRIDELKKHPLLPIIMVDSMLPGQRLVFSASNPELEDLAEEGLVGVIGPQRSGGSLVGVSAKLSKLSGSRSGEWELKAEHVFKVVSEAQREGTITRAKVEFLHEEVKEEDVLLAEALVPLIEEWTNTLVENQAERYEGQLQDILKDLGQMPPPTMADKLAMWAAALVNPLPALGVALEIRPAVLQADSLQERILIVRRGIRGSIEHVSGRKRLFDAENNTEMAMLWMSELHPDHLPRAITVLSHLTIFPRVARSPTWRVTLSVAAVLLLWRQLGVSGALASRRALQACGERSHRQVAGALEQRCRAEKELLYPTPRLDDLLLGQEARAASMQQGAFASSGSKKDEDKKKKKADSKRKSVSKRDMNAFHSRNDEEVKQIVEHWSQYAHPRAKEFFTTSAQLEEVLMQLAKGTDKSDDPITGPDEKCVYWYGDVTKDDLQAAIRMVKPGEQAESVTYVNRVLAFIFATDDSFEKLMALPKEPFKMSCGDQLCVHLAHISLATA
;
A
#
# COMPACT_ATOMS: atom_id res chain seq x y z
N MET A 1 43.35 -10.37 3.50
CA MET A 1 42.85 -9.07 2.98
C MET A 1 43.84 -8.35 2.04
N ALA A 2 44.54 -9.05 1.14
CA ALA A 2 45.47 -8.43 0.16
C ALA A 2 45.21 -8.80 -1.31
N HIS A 3 44.24 -9.68 -1.59
CA HIS A 3 43.94 -10.14 -2.95
C HIS A 3 42.85 -9.34 -3.67
N PHE A 4 42.07 -8.51 -2.96
CA PHE A 4 40.92 -7.80 -3.55
C PHE A 4 41.28 -6.48 -4.25
N ARG A 5 42.49 -5.94 -4.05
CA ARG A 5 42.90 -4.65 -4.66
C ARG A 5 43.51 -4.77 -6.07
N ARG A 6 43.84 -5.98 -6.55
CA ARG A 6 44.47 -6.16 -7.88
C ARG A 6 43.49 -6.26 -9.05
N ILE A 7 42.24 -6.66 -8.82
CA ILE A 7 41.28 -6.91 -9.91
C ILE A 7 40.66 -5.60 -10.44
N SER A 8 40.51 -4.58 -9.57
CA SER A 8 39.87 -3.31 -9.94
C SER A 8 40.70 -2.45 -10.91
N TRP A 9 42.04 -2.52 -10.85
CA TRP A 9 42.91 -1.76 -11.77
C TRP A 9 43.02 -2.38 -13.16
N THR A 10 42.90 -3.71 -13.29
CA THR A 10 43.00 -4.41 -14.57
C THR A 10 41.76 -4.18 -15.45
N ILE A 11 40.58 -4.11 -14.83
CA ILE A 11 39.31 -3.85 -15.53
C ILE A 11 39.24 -2.39 -16.01
N LEU A 12 39.69 -1.44 -15.18
CA LEU A 12 39.77 -0.02 -15.58
C LEU A 12 40.81 0.20 -16.70
N GLY A 13 41.93 -0.53 -16.67
CA GLY A 13 42.93 -0.53 -17.74
C GLY A 13 42.41 -1.13 -19.05
N LEU A 14 41.59 -2.19 -19.00
CA LEU A 14 40.99 -2.84 -20.17
C LEU A 14 39.88 -1.99 -20.81
N LEU A 15 39.09 -1.27 -20.02
CA LEU A 15 38.06 -0.35 -20.53
C LEU A 15 38.69 0.87 -21.22
N LEU A 16 39.77 1.42 -20.66
CA LEU A 16 40.52 2.51 -21.31
C LEU A 16 41.25 2.05 -22.59
N ALA A 17 41.76 0.81 -22.64
CA ALA A 17 42.41 0.26 -23.84
C ALA A 17 41.42 -0.05 -24.99
N ARG A 18 40.17 -0.42 -24.68
CA ARG A 18 39.13 -0.67 -25.69
C ARG A 18 38.62 0.61 -26.36
N SER A 19 38.54 1.73 -25.64
CA SER A 19 38.16 3.02 -26.22
C SER A 19 39.21 3.56 -27.20
N VAL A 20 40.48 3.21 -27.03
CA VAL A 20 41.57 3.63 -27.94
C VAL A 20 41.66 2.73 -29.19
N SER A 21 41.24 1.47 -29.10
CA SER A 21 41.38 0.50 -30.21
C SER A 21 40.25 0.56 -31.25
N LEU A 22 39.10 1.20 -30.94
CA LEU A 22 37.99 1.39 -31.89
C LEU A 22 38.17 2.56 -32.88
N LEU A 23 39.29 3.30 -32.80
CA LEU A 23 39.63 4.38 -33.74
C LEU A 23 40.57 3.95 -34.88
N PHE A 24 40.95 2.67 -34.97
CA PHE A 24 41.84 2.17 -36.02
C PHE A 24 41.26 0.92 -36.71
N VAL A 25 40.16 1.09 -37.45
CA VAL A 25 39.76 0.14 -38.49
C VAL A 25 39.42 0.89 -39.79
N GLY A 26 40.37 0.84 -40.73
CA GLY A 26 40.10 0.63 -42.15
C GLY A 26 39.36 1.72 -42.93
N GLY A 27 40.01 2.85 -43.19
CA GLY A 27 39.59 3.80 -44.23
C GLY A 27 40.78 4.51 -44.83
N ASN A 28 41.25 4.04 -45.99
CA ASN A 28 42.35 4.64 -46.75
C ASN A 28 41.88 5.98 -47.37
N VAL A 29 41.80 7.03 -46.56
CA VAL A 29 41.59 8.40 -47.02
C VAL A 29 42.90 9.14 -46.78
N SER A 30 43.63 9.40 -47.87
CA SER A 30 44.85 10.21 -47.90
C SER A 30 44.52 11.69 -47.67
N GLY A 31 44.01 12.02 -46.48
CA GLY A 31 43.90 13.38 -45.96
C GLY A 31 45.05 13.63 -44.98
N ARG A 32 45.84 14.68 -45.20
CA ARG A 32 46.83 15.21 -44.25
C ARG A 32 46.14 15.59 -42.93
N LEU A 33 45.96 14.62 -42.04
CA LEU A 33 45.60 14.87 -40.65
C LEU A 33 46.84 15.45 -39.97
N ARG A 34 46.82 16.77 -39.73
CA ARG A 34 47.71 17.42 -38.77
C ARG A 34 47.54 16.65 -37.46
N ARG A 35 48.59 15.91 -37.06
CA ARG A 35 48.74 15.40 -35.69
C ARG A 35 48.76 16.61 -34.75
N THR A 36 47.61 17.00 -34.23
CA THR A 36 47.55 17.84 -33.04
C THR A 36 48.13 17.01 -31.90
N ALA A 37 49.19 17.51 -31.27
CA ALA A 37 49.74 16.88 -30.08
C ALA A 37 48.60 16.68 -29.05
N PRO A 38 48.56 15.54 -28.35
CA PRO A 38 47.55 15.32 -27.31
C PRO A 38 47.63 16.48 -26.32
N GLN A 39 46.57 17.29 -26.26
CA GLN A 39 46.45 18.32 -25.26
C GLN A 39 46.52 17.64 -23.89
N ALA A 40 47.44 18.10 -23.04
CA ALA A 40 47.51 17.63 -21.67
C ALA A 40 46.15 17.87 -21.01
N VAL A 41 45.57 16.81 -20.43
CA VAL A 41 44.32 16.90 -19.66
C VAL A 41 44.51 17.96 -18.58
N SER A 42 43.66 18.98 -18.58
CA SER A 42 43.81 20.09 -17.64
C SER A 42 43.46 19.65 -16.21
N GLU A 43 43.96 20.38 -15.21
CA GLU A 43 43.60 20.13 -13.81
C GLU A 43 42.10 20.28 -13.56
N ASP A 44 41.45 21.20 -14.30
CA ASP A 44 40.00 21.40 -14.28
C ASP A 44 39.22 20.19 -14.81
N ASP A 45 39.70 19.55 -15.89
CA ASP A 45 39.10 18.32 -16.41
C ASP A 45 39.16 17.17 -15.37
N MET A 46 40.31 17.04 -14.68
CA MET A 46 40.48 16.05 -13.61
C MET A 46 39.62 16.36 -12.37
N LYS A 47 39.32 17.64 -12.12
CA LYS A 47 38.37 18.04 -11.07
C LYS A 47 36.94 17.62 -11.42
N VAL A 48 36.47 17.93 -12.63
CA VAL A 48 35.12 17.53 -13.10
C VAL A 48 34.94 16.01 -13.08
N LEU A 49 35.97 15.24 -13.46
CA LEU A 49 35.93 13.78 -13.37
C LEU A 49 35.84 13.28 -11.92
N ARG A 50 36.58 13.89 -10.98
CA ARG A 50 36.49 13.56 -9.55
C ARG A 50 35.09 13.84 -9.00
N ASP A 51 34.53 15.00 -9.31
CA ASP A 51 33.19 15.40 -8.88
C ASP A 51 32.12 14.42 -9.40
N ARG A 52 32.23 13.98 -10.67
CA ARG A 52 31.33 12.95 -11.25
C ARG A 52 31.50 11.57 -10.61
N ILE A 53 32.73 11.17 -10.32
CA ILE A 53 32.99 9.88 -9.64
C ILE A 53 32.38 9.91 -8.23
N ASP A 54 32.52 11.02 -7.52
CA ASP A 54 31.96 11.15 -6.17
C ASP A 54 30.43 11.27 -6.19
N GLU A 55 29.84 11.92 -7.20
CA GLU A 55 28.38 11.88 -7.44
C GLU A 55 27.89 10.45 -7.69
N LEU A 56 28.57 9.66 -8.54
CA LEU A 56 28.20 8.28 -8.83
C LEU A 56 28.36 7.35 -7.63
N LYS A 57 29.36 7.60 -6.77
CA LYS A 57 29.50 6.87 -5.50
C LYS A 57 28.39 7.21 -4.51
N LYS A 58 27.98 8.48 -4.48
CA LYS A 58 26.92 8.96 -3.58
C LYS A 58 25.55 8.47 -4.04
N HIS A 59 25.32 8.45 -5.34
CA HIS A 59 24.05 8.09 -5.95
C HIS A 59 24.23 6.97 -6.99
N PRO A 60 24.51 5.73 -6.55
CA PRO A 60 24.69 4.62 -7.47
C PRO A 60 23.42 4.38 -8.28
N LEU A 61 23.60 4.00 -9.53
CA LEU A 61 22.52 3.62 -10.44
C LEU A 61 22.25 2.11 -10.24
N LEU A 62 21.12 1.77 -9.62
CA LEU A 62 20.75 0.37 -9.41
C LEU A 62 19.68 -0.07 -10.40
N PRO A 63 19.73 -1.31 -10.91
CA PRO A 63 18.60 -1.91 -11.57
C PRO A 63 17.47 -2.15 -10.55
N ILE A 64 16.24 -1.80 -10.88
CA ILE A 64 15.09 -1.82 -9.98
C ILE A 64 14.14 -2.95 -10.38
N ILE A 65 13.75 -3.76 -9.39
CA ILE A 65 12.74 -4.81 -9.51
C ILE A 65 11.58 -4.47 -8.55
N MET A 66 10.35 -4.59 -9.04
CA MET A 66 9.15 -4.46 -8.22
C MET A 66 8.72 -5.84 -7.72
N VAL A 67 8.78 -6.05 -6.41
CA VAL A 67 8.27 -7.24 -5.70
C VAL A 67 7.63 -6.80 -4.38
N ASP A 68 7.22 -7.73 -3.51
CA ASP A 68 6.76 -7.37 -2.17
C ASP A 68 7.85 -6.62 -1.37
N SER A 69 7.44 -5.69 -0.51
CA SER A 69 8.38 -4.88 0.30
C SER A 69 9.29 -5.79 1.12
N MET A 70 10.60 -5.72 0.91
CA MET A 70 11.57 -6.47 1.71
C MET A 70 12.24 -5.55 2.74
N LEU A 71 12.70 -6.13 3.84
CA LEU A 71 13.51 -5.46 4.86
C LEU A 71 14.93 -6.05 4.90
N PRO A 72 15.94 -5.29 5.34
CA PRO A 72 17.30 -5.80 5.51
C PRO A 72 17.36 -7.12 6.27
N GLY A 73 18.14 -8.07 5.76
CA GLY A 73 18.27 -9.42 6.33
C GLY A 73 17.23 -10.43 5.83
N GLN A 74 16.12 -9.98 5.23
CA GLN A 74 15.14 -10.91 4.66
C GLN A 74 15.66 -11.63 3.43
N ARG A 75 15.20 -12.86 3.28
CA ARG A 75 15.50 -13.77 2.18
C ARG A 75 14.20 -14.14 1.48
N LEU A 76 14.17 -13.99 0.15
CA LEU A 76 13.03 -14.38 -0.68
C LEU A 76 13.52 -15.38 -1.72
N VAL A 77 12.93 -16.58 -1.70
CA VAL A 77 13.18 -17.62 -2.70
C VAL A 77 11.96 -17.72 -3.62
N PHE A 78 12.20 -17.71 -4.92
CA PHE A 78 11.13 -17.80 -5.93
C PHE A 78 11.60 -18.53 -7.19
N SER A 79 10.67 -19.12 -7.93
CA SER A 79 10.94 -19.76 -9.22
C SER A 79 10.62 -18.80 -10.35
N ALA A 80 11.56 -18.58 -11.27
CA ALA A 80 11.34 -17.75 -12.45
C ALA A 80 12.21 -18.20 -13.63
N SER A 81 11.62 -18.24 -14.81
CA SER A 81 12.29 -18.58 -16.07
C SER A 81 12.71 -17.35 -16.88
N ASN A 82 12.84 -16.18 -16.24
CA ASN A 82 13.18 -14.94 -16.92
C ASN A 82 14.70 -14.86 -17.15
N PRO A 83 15.19 -14.82 -18.41
CA PRO A 83 16.61 -14.67 -18.70
C PRO A 83 17.20 -13.36 -18.15
N GLU A 84 16.40 -12.30 -17.99
CA GLU A 84 16.86 -11.01 -17.46
C GLU A 84 17.36 -11.11 -16.01
N LEU A 85 16.92 -12.13 -15.26
CA LEU A 85 17.43 -12.36 -13.91
C LEU A 85 18.90 -12.82 -13.92
N GLU A 86 19.37 -13.43 -15.00
CA GLU A 86 20.78 -13.78 -15.17
C GLU A 86 21.61 -12.50 -15.36
N ASP A 87 21.16 -11.60 -16.25
CA ASP A 87 21.79 -10.29 -16.46
C ASP A 87 21.83 -9.47 -15.15
N LEU A 88 20.71 -9.43 -14.42
CA LEU A 88 20.60 -8.72 -13.15
C LEU A 88 21.49 -9.31 -12.04
N ALA A 89 21.66 -10.64 -12.02
CA ALA A 89 22.54 -11.29 -11.05
C ALA A 89 24.02 -11.04 -11.32
N GLU A 90 24.42 -10.85 -12.59
CA GLU A 90 25.79 -10.48 -12.96
C GLU A 90 26.16 -9.06 -12.50
N GLU A 91 25.18 -8.15 -12.40
CA GLU A 91 25.39 -6.78 -11.87
C GLU A 91 25.62 -6.72 -10.34
N GLY A 92 25.28 -7.80 -9.63
CA GLY A 92 25.57 -7.97 -8.21
C GLY A 92 24.50 -7.45 -7.26
N LEU A 93 24.21 -6.15 -7.29
CA LEU A 93 23.17 -5.53 -6.43
C LEU A 93 22.00 -5.02 -7.28
N VAL A 94 20.79 -5.39 -6.86
CA VAL A 94 19.53 -4.90 -7.42
C VAL A 94 18.79 -4.09 -6.37
N GLY A 95 17.99 -3.11 -6.78
CA GLY A 95 17.07 -2.40 -5.92
C GLY A 95 15.70 -3.07 -5.92
N VAL A 96 15.19 -3.40 -4.75
CA VAL A 96 13.86 -3.99 -4.56
C VAL A 96 12.92 -2.94 -3.98
N ILE A 97 11.84 -2.64 -4.71
CA ILE A 97 10.82 -1.68 -4.28
C ILE A 97 9.46 -2.38 -4.19
N GLY A 98 8.79 -2.17 -3.06
CA GLY A 98 7.43 -2.63 -2.80
C GLY A 98 6.36 -1.87 -3.58
N PRO A 99 5.14 -2.40 -3.74
CA PRO A 99 4.02 -1.58 -4.17
C PRO A 99 3.78 -0.46 -3.14
N GLN A 100 3.92 0.79 -3.59
CA GLN A 100 3.71 1.99 -2.77
C GLN A 100 2.55 2.82 -3.30
N ARG A 101 1.86 3.53 -2.40
CA ARG A 101 0.80 4.46 -2.79
C ARG A 101 1.42 5.70 -3.42
N SER A 102 0.77 6.21 -4.47
CA SER A 102 1.22 7.39 -5.21
C SER A 102 1.39 8.61 -4.29
N GLY A 103 2.55 9.27 -4.34
CA GLY A 103 2.77 10.59 -3.73
C GLY A 103 3.96 10.73 -2.77
N GLY A 104 4.64 9.64 -2.40
CA GLY A 104 5.84 9.66 -1.54
C GLY A 104 7.14 9.43 -2.30
N SER A 105 8.28 9.68 -1.62
CA SER A 105 9.58 9.22 -2.11
C SER A 105 9.58 7.69 -2.18
N LEU A 106 10.04 7.14 -3.31
CA LEU A 106 10.13 5.68 -3.45
C LEU A 106 11.28 5.16 -2.58
N VAL A 107 10.94 4.42 -1.54
CA VAL A 107 11.92 3.77 -0.63
C VAL A 107 11.91 2.26 -0.87
N GLY A 108 13.10 1.66 -0.90
CA GLY A 108 13.28 0.23 -1.10
C GLY A 108 14.49 -0.31 -0.36
N VAL A 109 14.88 -1.54 -0.69
CA VAL A 109 16.08 -2.19 -0.17
C VAL A 109 16.95 -2.72 -1.29
N SER A 110 18.26 -2.52 -1.22
CA SER A 110 19.18 -3.24 -2.10
C SER A 110 19.17 -4.70 -1.72
N ALA A 111 19.26 -5.57 -2.70
CA ALA A 111 19.31 -7.00 -2.50
C ALA A 111 20.36 -7.62 -3.43
N LYS A 112 20.98 -8.68 -2.95
CA LYS A 112 21.78 -9.56 -3.79
C LYS A 112 20.87 -10.58 -4.45
N LEU A 113 20.88 -10.62 -5.78
CA LEU A 113 20.17 -11.62 -6.58
C LEU A 113 21.13 -12.75 -6.94
N SER A 114 20.74 -13.99 -6.67
CA SER A 114 21.55 -15.15 -7.06
C SER A 114 20.68 -16.36 -7.42
N LYS A 115 21.17 -17.18 -8.35
CA LYS A 115 20.52 -18.44 -8.72
C LYS A 115 20.91 -19.52 -7.70
N LEU A 116 19.94 -20.24 -7.15
CA LEU A 116 20.22 -21.29 -6.17
C LEU A 116 20.85 -22.51 -6.85
N SER A 117 22.11 -22.79 -6.50
CA SER A 117 22.84 -23.94 -7.04
C SER A 117 22.19 -25.25 -6.63
N GLY A 118 21.93 -26.14 -7.60
CA GLY A 118 21.36 -27.48 -7.35
C GLY A 118 19.84 -27.56 -7.43
N SER A 119 19.15 -26.42 -7.57
CA SER A 119 17.73 -26.42 -7.87
C SER A 119 17.48 -26.79 -9.34
N ARG A 120 16.67 -27.83 -9.59
CA ARG A 120 16.28 -28.22 -10.95
C ARG A 120 15.26 -27.26 -11.57
N SER A 121 14.63 -26.41 -10.77
CA SER A 121 13.48 -25.57 -11.15
C SER A 121 13.83 -24.14 -11.55
N GLY A 122 15.12 -23.77 -11.60
CA GLY A 122 15.50 -22.37 -11.88
C GLY A 122 15.08 -21.43 -10.76
N GLU A 123 15.32 -21.84 -9.51
CA GLU A 123 15.04 -21.01 -8.34
C GLU A 123 16.07 -19.90 -8.17
N TRP A 124 15.57 -18.75 -7.74
CA TRP A 124 16.30 -17.53 -7.47
C TRP A 124 16.14 -17.16 -6.00
N GLU A 125 17.17 -16.51 -5.49
CA GLU A 125 17.22 -15.97 -4.14
C GLU A 125 17.53 -14.47 -4.20
N LEU A 126 16.68 -13.68 -3.55
CA LEU A 126 16.93 -12.29 -3.21
C LEU A 126 17.26 -12.20 -1.73
N LYS A 127 18.41 -11.61 -1.39
CA LYS A 127 18.79 -11.32 -0.01
C LYS A 127 18.95 -9.83 0.20
N ALA A 128 18.05 -9.23 0.98
CA ALA A 128 18.02 -7.79 1.23
C ALA A 128 19.15 -7.35 2.18
N GLU A 129 19.75 -6.20 1.91
CA GLU A 129 20.95 -5.70 2.61
C GLU A 129 20.77 -4.28 3.18
N HIS A 130 20.53 -3.27 2.34
CA HIS A 130 20.54 -1.87 2.75
C HIS A 130 19.29 -1.13 2.30
N VAL A 131 18.79 -0.22 3.13
CA VAL A 131 17.67 0.65 2.76
C VAL A 131 18.18 1.76 1.83
N PHE A 132 17.41 2.09 0.80
CA PHE A 132 17.69 3.24 -0.06
C PHE A 132 16.42 4.02 -0.40
N LYS A 133 16.58 5.29 -0.75
CA LYS A 133 15.54 6.09 -1.41
C LYS A 133 15.93 6.34 -2.87
N VAL A 134 14.95 6.36 -3.75
CA VAL A 134 15.14 6.75 -5.16
C VAL A 134 15.24 8.27 -5.24
N VAL A 135 16.31 8.78 -5.85
CA VAL A 135 16.59 10.23 -5.94
C VAL A 135 16.38 10.81 -7.34
N SER A 136 16.17 9.97 -8.35
CA SER A 136 15.89 10.40 -9.72
C SER A 136 14.72 9.64 -10.32
N GLU A 137 14.11 10.19 -11.37
CA GLU A 137 13.20 9.42 -12.21
C GLU A 137 13.88 8.14 -12.71
N ALA A 138 13.11 7.05 -12.72
CA ALA A 138 13.60 5.78 -13.21
C ALA A 138 13.78 5.85 -14.74
N GLN A 139 14.90 5.34 -15.23
CA GLN A 139 15.25 5.29 -16.63
C GLN A 139 15.17 3.85 -17.11
N ARG A 140 14.48 3.63 -18.24
CA ARG A 140 14.40 2.31 -18.85
C ARG A 140 15.56 2.15 -19.84
N GLU A 141 16.45 1.20 -19.57
CA GLU A 141 17.57 0.83 -20.43
C GLU A 141 17.34 -0.58 -20.98
N GLY A 142 16.78 -0.67 -22.18
CA GLY A 142 16.31 -1.93 -22.74
C GLY A 142 15.11 -2.48 -21.95
N THR A 143 15.26 -3.65 -21.35
CA THR A 143 14.22 -4.27 -20.51
C THR A 143 14.41 -4.00 -19.02
N ILE A 144 15.58 -3.50 -18.62
CA ILE A 144 15.91 -3.23 -17.22
C ILE A 144 15.57 -1.77 -16.89
N THR A 145 14.78 -1.57 -15.85
CA THR A 145 14.56 -0.25 -15.25
C THR A 145 15.68 0.04 -14.28
N ARG A 146 16.32 1.21 -14.38
CA ARG A 146 17.36 1.67 -13.46
C ARG A 146 16.95 2.96 -12.78
N ALA A 147 17.41 3.18 -11.55
CA ALA A 147 17.21 4.46 -10.87
C ALA A 147 18.45 4.84 -10.05
N LYS A 148 18.73 6.15 -9.96
CA LYS A 148 19.73 6.63 -9.00
C LYS A 148 19.13 6.50 -7.61
N VAL A 149 19.88 5.91 -6.69
CA VAL A 149 19.44 5.72 -5.31
C VAL A 149 20.39 6.39 -4.33
N GLU A 150 19.90 6.75 -3.15
CA GLU A 150 20.71 7.16 -2.01
C GLU A 150 20.50 6.17 -0.88
N PHE A 151 21.57 5.48 -0.47
CA PHE A 151 21.52 4.58 0.68
C PHE A 151 21.28 5.38 1.96
N LEU A 152 20.29 4.95 2.73
CA LEU A 152 19.92 5.62 3.96
C LEU A 152 20.83 5.12 5.09
N HIS A 153 21.43 6.07 5.80
CA HIS A 153 22.14 5.83 7.04
C HIS A 153 21.66 6.86 8.05
N GLU A 154 21.06 6.39 9.15
CA GLU A 154 20.56 7.23 10.22
C GLU A 154 21.54 7.18 11.39
N GLU A 155 21.88 8.35 11.92
CA GLU A 155 22.65 8.46 13.16
C GLU A 155 21.78 8.04 14.34
N VAL A 156 22.24 7.05 15.10
CA VAL A 156 21.53 6.55 16.29
C VAL A 156 21.81 7.49 17.46
N LYS A 157 20.74 8.05 18.05
CA LYS A 157 20.80 8.87 19.26
C LYS A 157 20.57 8.01 20.50
N GLU A 158 20.97 8.52 21.67
CA GLU A 158 20.77 7.84 22.96
C GLU A 158 19.28 7.57 23.25
N GLU A 159 18.41 8.51 22.88
CA GLU A 159 16.95 8.36 22.98
C GLU A 159 16.42 7.17 22.16
N ASP A 160 17.02 6.92 20.98
CA ASP A 160 16.62 5.83 20.10
C ASP A 160 17.01 4.47 20.70
N VAL A 161 18.16 4.42 21.38
CA VAL A 161 18.63 3.22 22.12
C VAL A 161 17.64 2.88 23.22
N LEU A 162 17.21 3.85 24.03
CA LEU A 162 16.23 3.64 25.10
C LEU A 162 14.88 3.13 24.55
N LEU A 163 14.44 3.66 23.42
CA LEU A 163 13.22 3.18 22.76
C LEU A 163 13.39 1.75 22.20
N ALA A 164 14.56 1.45 21.63
CA ALA A 164 14.88 0.15 21.06
C ALA A 164 15.05 -0.94 22.14
N GLU A 165 15.57 -0.60 23.33
CA GLU A 165 15.65 -1.52 24.48
C GLU A 165 14.28 -2.07 24.86
N ALA A 166 13.23 -1.26 24.75
CA ALA A 166 11.86 -1.69 25.02
C ALA A 166 11.30 -2.68 23.98
N LEU A 167 11.95 -2.86 22.83
CA LEU A 167 11.55 -3.88 21.84
C LEU A 167 11.98 -5.29 22.24
N VAL A 168 13.12 -5.45 22.92
CA VAL A 168 13.68 -6.76 23.25
C VAL A 168 12.70 -7.65 24.04
N PRO A 169 12.18 -7.23 25.22
CA PRO A 169 11.23 -8.06 25.97
C PRO A 169 9.92 -8.29 25.22
N LEU A 170 9.54 -7.36 24.33
CA LEU A 170 8.33 -7.46 23.54
C LEU A 170 8.48 -8.50 22.40
N ILE A 171 9.66 -8.58 21.79
CA ILE A 171 10.02 -9.62 20.82
C ILE A 171 9.99 -10.99 21.50
N GLU A 172 10.57 -11.11 22.69
CA GLU A 172 10.55 -12.36 23.47
C GLU A 172 9.11 -12.79 23.79
N GLU A 173 8.28 -11.89 24.31
CA GLU A 173 6.85 -12.13 24.55
C GLU A 173 6.13 -12.60 23.28
N TRP A 174 6.38 -11.96 22.15
CA TRP A 174 5.78 -12.33 20.87
C TRP A 174 6.21 -13.72 20.39
N THR A 175 7.51 -14.03 20.45
CA THR A 175 8.00 -15.37 20.07
C THR A 175 7.41 -16.47 20.95
N ASN A 176 7.32 -16.25 22.26
CA ASN A 176 6.68 -17.20 23.19
C ASN A 176 5.19 -17.36 22.87
N THR A 177 4.49 -16.24 22.64
CA THR A 177 3.07 -16.24 22.30
C THR A 177 2.80 -17.04 21.02
N LEU A 178 3.64 -16.91 19.99
CA LEU A 178 3.51 -17.70 18.76
C LEU A 178 3.64 -19.21 18.99
N VAL A 179 4.65 -19.61 19.76
CA VAL A 179 4.93 -21.03 20.04
C VAL A 179 3.81 -21.63 20.91
N GLU A 180 3.41 -20.93 21.99
CA GLU A 180 2.38 -21.40 22.91
C GLU A 180 1.00 -21.57 22.22
N ASN A 181 0.67 -20.70 21.27
CA ASN A 181 -0.59 -20.73 20.54
C ASN A 181 -0.52 -21.52 19.21
N GLN A 182 0.63 -22.14 18.89
CA GLN A 182 0.86 -22.87 17.63
C GLN A 182 0.46 -22.06 16.39
N ALA A 183 0.81 -20.78 16.38
CA ALA A 183 0.42 -19.84 15.33
C ALA A 183 1.33 -19.87 14.08
N GLU A 184 2.28 -20.81 14.04
CA GLU A 184 3.10 -21.10 12.86
C GLU A 184 2.27 -21.80 11.77
N ARG A 185 2.64 -21.63 10.50
CA ARG A 185 1.98 -22.36 9.40
C ARG A 185 2.48 -23.79 9.25
N TYR A 186 3.72 -24.03 9.67
CA TYR A 186 4.35 -25.33 9.74
C TYR A 186 5.29 -25.36 10.94
N GLU A 187 5.49 -26.54 11.51
CA GLU A 187 6.35 -26.74 12.67
C GLU A 187 7.79 -26.31 12.35
N GLY A 188 8.35 -25.42 13.17
CA GLY A 188 9.73 -24.96 13.01
C GLY A 188 9.88 -23.70 12.13
N GLN A 189 8.78 -23.12 11.65
CA GLN A 189 8.82 -21.95 10.77
C GLN A 189 9.53 -20.77 11.43
N LEU A 190 9.30 -20.50 12.72
CA LEU A 190 9.94 -19.40 13.44
C LEU A 190 11.47 -19.59 13.49
N GLN A 191 11.94 -20.82 13.70
CA GLN A 191 13.36 -21.14 13.75
C GLN A 191 14.02 -20.94 12.38
N ASP A 192 13.34 -21.32 11.30
CA ASP A 192 13.82 -21.06 9.93
C ASP A 192 13.89 -19.56 9.63
N ILE A 193 12.88 -18.78 10.04
CA ILE A 193 12.88 -17.32 9.92
C ILE A 193 14.06 -16.71 10.70
N LEU A 194 14.25 -17.10 11.97
CA LEU A 194 15.35 -16.60 12.80
C LEU A 194 16.72 -16.97 12.23
N LYS A 195 16.84 -18.15 11.63
CA LYS A 195 18.05 -18.59 10.93
C LYS A 195 18.35 -17.72 9.70
N ASP A 196 17.32 -17.38 8.93
CA ASP A 196 17.45 -16.55 7.74
C ASP A 196 17.79 -15.09 8.10
N LEU A 197 17.13 -14.53 9.12
CA LEU A 197 17.38 -13.16 9.60
C LEU A 197 18.73 -13.02 10.33
N GLY A 198 19.22 -14.10 10.92
CA GLY A 198 20.43 -14.11 11.74
C GLY A 198 20.21 -13.57 13.16
N GLN A 199 21.31 -13.32 13.87
CA GLN A 199 21.29 -12.88 15.26
C GLN A 199 20.59 -11.53 15.42
N MET A 200 19.69 -11.44 16.41
CA MET A 200 19.05 -10.18 16.81
C MET A 200 20.11 -9.11 17.15
N PRO A 201 20.07 -7.94 16.48
CA PRO A 201 20.98 -6.84 16.79
C PRO A 201 20.80 -6.32 18.22
N PRO A 202 21.86 -5.84 18.89
CA PRO A 202 21.71 -5.22 20.20
C PRO A 202 20.98 -3.85 20.10
N PRO A 203 20.37 -3.35 21.19
CA PRO A 203 19.68 -2.05 21.19
C PRO A 203 20.56 -0.84 20.82
N THR A 204 21.88 -0.93 21.02
CA THR A 204 22.84 0.08 20.57
C THR A 204 22.90 0.22 19.03
N MET A 205 22.35 -0.75 18.30
CA MET A 205 22.11 -0.71 16.86
C MET A 205 20.60 -0.56 16.58
N ALA A 206 19.97 0.44 17.21
CA ALA A 206 18.52 0.64 17.23
C ALA A 206 17.85 0.53 15.85
N ASP A 207 18.43 1.12 14.80
CA ASP A 207 17.93 1.01 13.42
C ASP A 207 17.87 -0.44 12.92
N LYS A 208 18.98 -1.18 13.07
CA LYS A 208 19.05 -2.58 12.68
C LYS A 208 18.11 -3.45 13.51
N LEU A 209 17.97 -3.18 14.81
CA LEU A 209 17.05 -3.91 15.68
C LEU A 209 15.60 -3.67 15.26
N ALA A 210 15.21 -2.43 14.94
CA ALA A 210 13.87 -2.11 14.45
C ALA A 210 13.58 -2.82 13.12
N MET A 211 14.50 -2.76 12.16
CA MET A 211 14.37 -3.44 10.87
C MET A 211 14.30 -4.97 11.02
N TRP A 212 15.15 -5.55 11.86
CA TRP A 212 15.16 -6.99 12.14
C TRP A 212 13.86 -7.44 12.80
N ALA A 213 13.34 -6.67 13.77
CA ALA A 213 12.10 -6.98 14.46
C ALA A 213 10.87 -6.85 13.54
N ALA A 214 10.84 -5.83 12.66
CA ALA A 214 9.81 -5.71 11.63
C ALA A 214 9.85 -6.90 10.65
N ALA A 215 11.06 -7.32 10.25
CA ALA A 215 11.27 -8.44 9.36
C ALA A 215 10.85 -9.79 9.98
N LEU A 216 11.02 -9.93 11.30
CA LEU A 216 10.57 -11.08 12.06
C LEU A 216 9.03 -11.16 12.13
N VAL A 217 8.37 -10.02 12.33
CA VAL A 217 6.89 -9.93 12.45
C VAL A 217 6.19 -10.12 11.11
N ASN A 218 6.77 -9.58 10.02
CA ASN A 218 6.30 -9.79 8.64
C ASN A 218 7.36 -10.55 7.81
N PRO A 219 7.54 -11.85 8.05
CA PRO A 219 8.55 -12.65 7.38
C PRO A 219 8.16 -12.97 5.92
N LEU A 220 9.13 -13.49 5.17
CA LEU A 220 8.94 -14.03 3.83
C LEU A 220 9.35 -15.51 3.84
N PRO A 221 8.43 -16.47 3.70
CA PRO A 221 6.98 -16.31 3.49
C PRO A 221 6.24 -15.80 4.74
N ALA A 222 5.10 -15.13 4.52
CA ALA A 222 4.32 -14.51 5.60
C ALA A 222 3.72 -15.52 6.58
N LEU A 223 3.73 -15.18 7.88
CA LEU A 223 3.01 -15.92 8.93
C LEU A 223 1.49 -15.66 8.88
N GLY A 224 1.08 -14.41 8.63
CA GLY A 224 -0.33 -14.00 8.65
C GLY A 224 -0.87 -13.64 10.04
N VAL A 225 0.03 -13.39 10.99
CA VAL A 225 -0.28 -13.11 12.41
C VAL A 225 -0.20 -11.62 12.77
N ALA A 226 0.19 -10.76 11.83
CA ALA A 226 0.42 -9.34 12.03
C ALA A 226 -0.03 -8.55 10.80
N LEU A 227 -0.36 -7.26 11.01
CA LEU A 227 -0.57 -6.33 9.91
C LEU A 227 0.73 -6.13 9.13
N GLU A 228 0.63 -5.83 7.85
CA GLU A 228 1.79 -5.53 7.00
C GLU A 228 2.38 -4.17 7.40
N ILE A 229 3.52 -4.17 8.09
CA ILE A 229 4.20 -2.97 8.56
C ILE A 229 5.47 -2.63 7.76
N ARG A 230 5.95 -3.51 6.86
CA ARG A 230 7.22 -3.28 6.14
C ARG A 230 7.22 -1.98 5.33
N PRO A 231 6.18 -1.63 4.54
CA PRO A 231 6.17 -0.37 3.80
C PRO A 231 6.26 0.85 4.72
N ALA A 232 5.53 0.84 5.85
CA ALA A 232 5.52 1.94 6.81
C ALA A 232 6.88 2.08 7.54
N VAL A 233 7.52 0.96 7.89
CA VAL A 233 8.86 0.94 8.50
C VAL A 233 9.91 1.51 7.54
N LEU A 234 9.84 1.18 6.25
CA LEU A 234 10.72 1.74 5.22
C LEU A 234 10.47 3.24 4.99
N GLN A 235 9.20 3.67 5.02
CA GLN A 235 8.80 5.05 4.73
C GLN A 235 8.92 6.00 5.93
N ALA A 236 9.14 5.49 7.14
CA ALA A 236 9.26 6.30 8.34
C ALA A 236 10.35 7.38 8.18
N ASP A 237 10.02 8.61 8.54
CA ASP A 237 10.89 9.79 8.40
C ASP A 237 12.00 9.82 9.46
N SER A 238 11.85 9.01 10.51
CA SER A 238 12.82 8.92 11.60
C SER A 238 12.88 7.51 12.20
N LEU A 239 14.05 7.17 12.76
CA LEU A 239 14.26 5.96 13.55
C LEU A 239 13.24 5.80 14.70
N GLN A 240 12.85 6.90 15.35
CA GLN A 240 11.91 6.89 16.46
C GLN A 240 10.51 6.44 16.00
N GLU A 241 10.05 7.01 14.89
CA GLU A 241 8.81 6.60 14.24
C GLU A 241 8.88 5.13 13.81
N ARG A 242 10.01 4.71 13.20
CA ARG A 242 10.26 3.33 12.82
C ARG A 242 10.11 2.36 14.00
N ILE A 243 10.76 2.65 15.13
CA ILE A 243 10.65 1.86 16.36
C ILE A 243 9.20 1.83 16.88
N LEU A 244 8.48 2.95 16.84
CA LEU A 244 7.09 3.01 17.29
C LEU A 244 6.14 2.20 16.40
N ILE A 245 6.33 2.22 15.07
CA ILE A 245 5.58 1.38 14.12
C ILE A 245 5.80 -0.09 14.46
N VAL A 246 7.05 -0.51 14.65
CA VAL A 246 7.41 -1.88 15.01
C VAL A 246 6.81 -2.29 16.34
N ARG A 247 6.94 -1.45 17.37
CA ARG A 247 6.38 -1.73 18.70
C ARG A 247 4.86 -1.93 18.64
N ARG A 248 4.16 -1.10 17.86
CA ARG A 248 2.71 -1.24 17.65
C ARG A 248 2.38 -2.52 16.88
N GLY A 249 3.13 -2.81 15.82
CA GLY A 249 2.97 -4.03 15.01
C GLY A 249 3.11 -5.30 15.84
N ILE A 250 4.15 -5.40 16.67
CA ILE A 250 4.35 -6.54 17.57
C ILE A 250 3.19 -6.66 18.56
N ARG A 251 2.84 -5.58 19.28
CA ARG A 251 1.73 -5.61 20.25
C ARG A 251 0.41 -6.05 19.62
N GLY A 252 0.07 -5.49 18.47
CA GLY A 252 -1.15 -5.87 17.74
C GLY A 252 -1.13 -7.34 17.32
N SER A 253 0.04 -7.88 16.97
CA SER A 253 0.22 -9.30 16.69
C SER A 253 0.06 -10.17 17.93
N ILE A 254 0.64 -9.80 19.08
CA ILE A 254 0.45 -10.51 20.36
C ILE A 254 -1.04 -10.56 20.73
N GLU A 255 -1.73 -9.42 20.68
CA GLU A 255 -3.16 -9.34 20.96
C GLU A 255 -3.97 -10.22 20.00
N HIS A 256 -3.57 -10.28 18.74
CA HIS A 256 -4.22 -11.12 17.74
C HIS A 256 -4.03 -12.61 18.01
N VAL A 257 -2.78 -13.05 18.16
CA VAL A 257 -2.41 -14.46 18.36
C VAL A 257 -2.97 -14.99 19.67
N SER A 258 -2.97 -14.16 20.73
CA SER A 258 -3.57 -14.53 22.02
C SER A 258 -5.12 -14.56 22.01
N GLY A 259 -5.77 -14.25 20.88
CA GLY A 259 -7.22 -14.21 20.76
C GLY A 259 -7.89 -13.03 21.47
N ARG A 260 -7.11 -12.07 21.99
CA ARG A 260 -7.63 -10.86 22.66
C ARG A 260 -8.25 -9.88 21.67
N LYS A 261 -7.76 -9.84 20.43
CA LYS A 261 -8.24 -8.96 19.36
C LYS A 261 -8.26 -9.68 18.01
N ARG A 262 -9.10 -9.27 17.06
CA ARG A 262 -8.97 -9.73 15.68
C ARG A 262 -7.99 -8.83 14.93
N LEU A 263 -7.23 -9.42 14.02
CA LEU A 263 -6.25 -8.69 13.22
C LEU A 263 -6.87 -7.49 12.49
N PHE A 264 -8.11 -7.64 12.01
CA PHE A 264 -8.86 -6.62 11.26
C PHE A 264 -10.10 -6.11 12.01
N ASP A 265 -10.02 -5.89 13.32
CA ASP A 265 -11.12 -5.22 14.03
C ASP A 265 -11.28 -3.76 13.60
N ALA A 266 -12.53 -3.29 13.53
CA ALA A 266 -12.86 -1.93 13.08
C ALA A 266 -12.16 -0.83 13.88
N GLU A 267 -11.86 -1.08 15.16
CA GLU A 267 -11.08 -0.18 16.01
C GLU A 267 -9.62 -0.05 15.54
N ASN A 268 -8.97 -1.16 15.14
CA ASN A 268 -7.62 -1.13 14.56
C ASN A 268 -7.59 -0.35 13.26
N ASN A 269 -8.60 -0.55 12.40
CA ASN A 269 -8.72 0.20 11.16
C ASN A 269 -8.94 1.68 11.41
N THR A 270 -9.63 2.05 12.49
CA THR A 270 -9.87 3.46 12.86
C THR A 270 -8.60 4.10 13.41
N GLU A 271 -7.86 3.42 14.27
CA GLU A 271 -6.60 3.93 14.82
C GLU A 271 -5.53 4.07 13.73
N MET A 272 -5.42 3.08 12.83
CA MET A 272 -4.56 3.15 11.64
C MET A 272 -5.00 4.22 10.66
N ALA A 273 -6.30 4.31 10.34
CA ALA A 273 -6.81 5.38 9.49
C ALA A 273 -6.54 6.77 10.11
N MET A 274 -6.62 6.91 11.44
CA MET A 274 -6.28 8.16 12.13
C MET A 274 -4.79 8.48 12.10
N LEU A 275 -3.90 7.48 12.16
CA LEU A 275 -2.46 7.66 11.96
C LEU A 275 -2.13 8.03 10.52
N TRP A 276 -2.74 7.34 9.56
CA TRP A 276 -2.57 7.63 8.14
C TRP A 276 -3.18 8.98 7.75
N MET A 277 -4.24 9.41 8.45
CA MET A 277 -4.78 10.78 8.30
C MET A 277 -3.92 11.84 8.99
N SER A 278 -3.05 11.48 9.96
CA SER A 278 -2.09 12.42 10.54
C SER A 278 -0.83 12.63 9.68
N GLU A 279 -0.59 11.77 8.68
CA GLU A 279 0.43 11.93 7.63
C GLU A 279 -0.02 12.87 6.49
N LEU A 280 -1.24 13.41 6.54
CA LEU A 280 -1.64 14.47 5.62
C LEU A 280 -0.76 15.70 5.88
N HIS A 281 0.08 16.02 4.88
CA HIS A 281 0.91 17.22 4.81
C HIS A 281 0.19 18.46 5.38
N PRO A 282 0.86 19.37 6.11
CA PRO A 282 0.23 20.58 6.67
C PRO A 282 -0.56 21.41 5.65
N ASP A 283 -0.27 21.27 4.36
CA ASP A 283 -1.01 21.91 3.25
C ASP A 283 -2.42 21.32 2.99
N HIS A 284 -2.73 20.18 3.60
CA HIS A 284 -4.06 19.59 3.61
C HIS A 284 -4.89 20.02 4.83
N LEU A 285 -4.30 20.72 5.79
CA LEU A 285 -5.01 21.31 6.93
C LEU A 285 -6.14 22.24 6.48
N PRO A 286 -5.99 23.12 5.46
CA PRO A 286 -7.10 23.90 4.92
C PRO A 286 -8.20 23.02 4.35
N ARG A 287 -7.88 21.92 3.64
CA ARG A 287 -8.89 20.98 3.11
C ARG A 287 -9.59 20.17 4.20
N ALA A 288 -8.86 19.72 5.22
CA ALA A 288 -9.42 19.05 6.39
C ALA A 288 -10.33 20.00 7.18
N ILE A 289 -9.91 21.26 7.37
CA ILE A 289 -10.72 22.34 7.95
C ILE A 289 -11.92 22.65 7.06
N THR A 290 -11.80 22.65 5.73
CA THR A 290 -12.92 22.85 4.81
C THR A 290 -13.92 21.70 4.93
N VAL A 291 -13.46 20.44 4.92
CA VAL A 291 -14.31 19.25 5.14
C VAL A 291 -14.97 19.29 6.52
N LEU A 292 -14.23 19.63 7.57
CA LEU A 292 -14.75 19.77 8.93
C LEU A 292 -15.72 20.95 9.07
N SER A 293 -15.48 22.08 8.39
CA SER A 293 -16.38 23.24 8.35
C SER A 293 -17.68 22.90 7.61
N HIS A 294 -17.61 22.11 6.54
CA HIS A 294 -18.79 21.54 5.91
C HIS A 294 -19.50 20.55 6.83
N LEU A 295 -18.79 19.76 7.65
CA LEU A 295 -19.37 18.89 8.67
C LEU A 295 -20.00 19.66 9.85
N THR A 296 -19.58 20.90 10.15
CA THR A 296 -20.31 21.76 11.10
C THR A 296 -21.64 22.30 10.55
N ILE A 297 -21.86 22.22 9.22
CA ILE A 297 -23.14 22.53 8.56
C ILE A 297 -24.10 21.32 8.57
N PHE A 298 -23.59 20.11 8.86
CA PHE A 298 -24.37 18.85 8.85
C PHE A 298 -25.41 18.60 9.97
N PRO A 299 -25.61 19.42 11.03
CA PRO A 299 -26.72 19.19 11.96
C PRO A 299 -28.11 19.24 11.30
N ARG A 300 -28.21 19.73 10.06
CA ARG A 300 -29.47 19.75 9.29
C ARG A 300 -29.76 18.47 8.49
N VAL A 301 -28.78 17.59 8.24
CA VAL A 301 -28.95 16.40 7.37
C VAL A 301 -29.01 15.09 8.15
N ALA A 302 -28.37 15.00 9.33
CA ALA A 302 -28.47 13.81 10.17
C ALA A 302 -29.85 13.72 10.86
N ARG A 303 -30.67 12.72 10.48
CA ARG A 303 -32.02 12.50 11.02
C ARG A 303 -32.04 12.05 12.49
N SER A 304 -30.93 11.49 13.01
CA SER A 304 -30.86 10.98 14.38
C SER A 304 -30.05 11.93 15.29
N PRO A 305 -30.56 12.24 16.50
CA PRO A 305 -29.82 13.01 17.52
C PRO A 305 -28.50 12.35 17.93
N THR A 306 -28.47 11.01 17.98
CA THR A 306 -27.27 10.22 18.31
C THR A 306 -26.14 10.42 17.31
N TRP A 307 -26.43 10.42 16.00
CA TRP A 307 -25.42 10.65 14.97
C TRP A 307 -24.83 12.06 15.02
N ARG A 308 -25.63 13.07 15.39
CA ARG A 308 -25.14 14.45 15.55
C ARG A 308 -24.14 14.53 16.70
N VAL A 309 -24.43 13.87 17.82
CA VAL A 309 -23.54 13.84 18.99
C VAL A 309 -22.24 13.10 18.64
N THR A 310 -22.33 11.92 18.01
CA THR A 310 -21.15 11.12 17.64
C THR A 310 -20.23 11.87 16.67
N LEU A 311 -20.77 12.49 15.62
CA LEU A 311 -19.98 13.27 14.66
C LEU A 311 -19.36 14.53 15.29
N SER A 312 -20.09 15.20 16.19
CA SER A 312 -19.56 16.37 16.90
C SER A 312 -18.44 15.99 17.86
N VAL A 313 -18.58 14.88 18.59
CA VAL A 313 -17.54 14.35 19.48
C VAL A 313 -16.30 13.96 18.66
N ALA A 314 -16.49 13.27 17.53
CA ALA A 314 -15.39 12.91 16.63
C ALA A 314 -14.65 14.15 16.09
N ALA A 315 -15.38 15.17 15.63
CA ALA A 315 -14.79 16.42 15.14
C ALA A 315 -14.00 17.17 16.24
N VAL A 316 -14.53 17.19 17.47
CA VAL A 316 -13.84 17.81 18.62
C VAL A 316 -12.59 17.04 19.02
N LEU A 317 -12.63 15.70 19.01
CA LEU A 317 -11.46 14.86 19.29
C LEU A 317 -10.37 15.02 18.22
N LEU A 318 -10.76 15.18 16.95
CA LEU A 318 -9.83 15.48 15.85
C LEU A 318 -9.19 16.86 16.02
N LEU A 319 -9.98 17.89 16.37
CA LEU A 319 -9.47 19.24 16.64
C LEU A 319 -8.54 19.29 17.87
N TRP A 320 -8.88 18.56 18.93
CA TRP A 320 -8.04 18.44 20.13
C TRP A 320 -6.70 17.80 19.80
N ARG A 321 -6.69 16.71 19.02
CA ARG A 321 -5.47 16.00 18.66
C ARG A 321 -4.55 16.82 17.76
N GLN A 322 -5.10 17.64 16.86
CA GLN A 322 -4.28 18.45 15.94
C GLN A 322 -3.84 19.80 16.50
N LEU A 323 -4.64 20.46 17.34
CA LEU A 323 -4.37 21.84 17.80
C LEU A 323 -3.95 21.93 19.28
N GLY A 324 -3.90 20.81 19.98
CA GLY A 324 -3.59 20.73 21.40
C GLY A 324 -4.63 21.42 22.29
N VAL A 325 -4.33 21.49 23.60
CA VAL A 325 -5.24 22.02 24.64
C VAL A 325 -5.63 23.48 24.35
N SER A 326 -4.70 24.28 23.82
CA SER A 326 -4.94 25.68 23.47
C SER A 326 -5.96 25.85 22.34
N GLY A 327 -5.90 24.99 21.31
CA GLY A 327 -6.88 24.98 20.22
C GLY A 327 -8.26 24.52 20.70
N ALA A 328 -8.31 23.47 21.54
CA ALA A 328 -9.56 23.00 22.14
C ALA A 328 -10.23 24.10 23.01
N LEU A 329 -9.45 24.88 23.76
CA LEU A 329 -9.94 26.01 24.55
C LEU A 329 -10.41 27.19 23.69
N ALA A 330 -9.77 27.44 22.55
CA ALA A 330 -10.21 28.46 21.58
C ALA A 330 -11.53 28.06 20.91
N SER A 331 -11.65 26.80 20.45
CA SER A 331 -12.89 26.25 19.93
C SER A 331 -14.02 26.25 20.97
N ARG A 332 -13.71 26.02 22.26
CA ARG A 332 -14.66 26.16 23.37
C ARG A 332 -15.22 27.57 23.48
N ARG A 333 -14.36 28.59 23.44
CA ARG A 333 -14.79 30.01 23.53
C ARG A 333 -15.67 30.39 22.34
N ALA A 334 -15.33 29.92 21.14
CA ALA A 334 -16.15 30.11 19.94
C ALA A 334 -17.52 29.44 20.08
N LEU A 335 -17.58 28.18 20.54
CA LEU A 335 -18.83 27.45 20.74
C LEU A 335 -19.72 28.07 21.84
N GLN A 336 -19.12 28.59 22.92
CA GLN A 336 -19.86 29.29 23.98
C GLN A 336 -20.43 30.63 23.51
N ALA A 337 -19.74 31.34 22.61
CA ALA A 337 -20.20 32.60 22.04
C ALA A 337 -21.39 32.44 21.08
N CYS A 338 -21.53 31.27 20.44
CA CYS A 338 -22.65 30.98 19.53
C CYS A 338 -24.03 30.85 20.21
N GLY A 339 -24.12 30.89 21.54
CA GLY A 339 -25.37 31.05 22.29
C GLY A 339 -26.33 29.85 22.33
N GLU A 340 -26.22 28.89 21.41
CA GLU A 340 -27.10 27.73 21.31
C GLU A 340 -26.91 26.70 22.44
N ARG A 341 -28.02 26.08 22.88
CA ARG A 341 -28.07 25.16 24.03
C ARG A 341 -27.24 23.89 23.81
N SER A 342 -27.18 23.40 22.57
CA SER A 342 -26.35 22.28 22.12
C SER A 342 -24.85 22.56 22.27
N HIS A 343 -24.41 23.79 21.94
CA HIS A 343 -23.01 24.18 22.04
C HIS A 343 -22.53 24.32 23.49
N ARG A 344 -23.42 24.69 24.43
CA ARG A 344 -23.10 24.69 25.86
C ARG A 344 -22.89 23.29 26.43
N GLN A 345 -23.64 22.30 25.96
CA GLN A 345 -23.46 20.90 26.38
C GLN A 345 -22.11 20.34 25.92
N VAL A 346 -21.74 20.62 24.67
CA VAL A 346 -20.41 20.23 24.12
C VAL A 346 -19.28 20.94 24.87
N ALA A 347 -19.43 22.23 25.17
CA ALA A 347 -18.45 22.99 25.97
C ALA A 347 -18.32 22.46 27.40
N GLY A 348 -19.41 22.01 28.03
CA GLY A 348 -19.40 21.38 29.36
C GLY A 348 -18.72 20.01 29.37
N ALA A 349 -18.94 19.19 28.33
CA ALA A 349 -18.26 17.90 28.19
C ALA A 349 -16.74 18.05 28.00
N LEU A 350 -16.33 19.04 27.21
CA LEU A 350 -14.92 19.45 27.09
C LEU A 350 -14.33 19.87 28.44
N GLU A 351 -15.07 20.61 29.26
CA GLU A 351 -14.60 21.07 30.56
C GLU A 351 -14.43 19.94 31.58
N GLN A 352 -15.38 19.00 31.66
CA GLN A 352 -15.26 17.84 32.54
C GLN A 352 -14.05 16.96 32.18
N ARG A 353 -13.80 16.76 30.88
CA ARG A 353 -12.66 15.96 30.40
C ARG A 353 -11.32 16.66 30.67
N CYS A 354 -11.22 17.97 30.42
CA CYS A 354 -10.03 18.78 30.76
C CYS A 354 -9.70 18.75 32.25
N ARG A 355 -10.70 18.74 33.14
CA ARG A 355 -10.49 18.64 34.59
C ARG A 355 -9.95 17.26 34.99
N ALA A 356 -10.55 16.19 34.48
CA ALA A 356 -10.12 14.82 34.77
C ALA A 356 -8.68 14.55 34.31
N GLU A 357 -8.26 15.13 33.19
CA GLU A 357 -6.90 14.94 32.66
C GLU A 357 -5.86 15.80 33.41
N LYS A 358 -6.25 17.00 33.88
CA LYS A 358 -5.40 17.83 34.74
C LYS A 358 -5.12 17.17 36.10
N GLU A 359 -6.07 16.36 36.60
CA GLU A 359 -5.88 15.52 37.80
C GLU A 359 -4.97 14.31 37.53
N LEU A 360 -4.93 13.80 36.29
CA LEU A 360 -4.06 12.68 35.88
C LEU A 360 -2.60 13.10 35.61
N LEU A 361 -2.39 14.30 35.07
CA LEU A 361 -1.07 14.85 34.76
C LEU A 361 -0.37 15.50 35.96
N TYR A 362 -1.12 15.91 37.01
CA TYR A 362 -0.57 16.50 38.22
C TYR A 362 -1.31 15.98 39.47
N PRO A 363 -1.03 14.73 39.91
CA PRO A 363 -1.59 14.25 41.17
C PRO A 363 -0.95 15.04 42.33
N THR A 364 -1.75 15.90 42.99
CA THR A 364 -1.36 16.44 44.30
C THR A 364 -1.32 15.28 45.30
N PRO A 365 -0.22 15.05 46.03
CA PRO A 365 -0.15 13.95 46.97
C PRO A 365 -1.11 14.21 48.14
N ARG A 366 -2.06 13.29 48.35
CA ARG A 366 -2.81 13.21 49.61
C ARG A 366 -1.95 12.47 50.62
N LEU A 367 -1.80 13.08 51.79
CA LEU A 367 -0.99 12.62 52.92
C LEU A 367 -1.57 11.37 53.61
N ASP A 368 -2.71 10.84 53.15
CA ASP A 368 -3.47 9.78 53.82
C ASP A 368 -3.19 8.36 53.29
N ASP A 369 -2.54 8.21 52.13
CA ASP A 369 -2.29 6.89 51.51
C ASP A 369 -1.02 6.16 52.02
N LEU A 370 -0.36 6.71 53.04
CA LEU A 370 0.84 6.12 53.68
C LEU A 370 0.52 5.30 54.94
N LEU A 371 -0.76 5.10 55.28
CA LEU A 371 -1.15 4.49 56.57
C LEU A 371 -2.11 3.30 56.53
N LEU A 372 -2.36 2.67 55.37
CA LEU A 372 -3.17 1.44 55.32
C LEU A 372 -2.56 0.38 54.40
N GLY A 373 -1.36 -0.06 54.78
CA GLY A 373 -0.68 -1.23 54.24
C GLY A 373 -0.48 -2.29 55.31
N GLN A 374 -1.55 -2.80 55.91
CA GLN A 374 -1.58 -4.05 56.67
C GLN A 374 -3.05 -4.48 56.85
N GLU A 375 -3.32 -5.78 56.78
CA GLU A 375 -4.63 -6.46 56.90
C GLU A 375 -5.46 -6.65 55.61
N ALA A 376 -5.03 -7.60 54.76
CA ALA A 376 -5.96 -8.45 53.99
C ALA A 376 -5.29 -9.74 53.51
N ARG A 377 -4.92 -10.62 54.45
CA ARG A 377 -4.69 -12.05 54.22
C ARG A 377 -5.48 -12.84 55.27
N ALA A 378 -6.77 -13.02 55.05
CA ALA A 378 -7.59 -14.04 55.69
C ALA A 378 -8.97 -14.13 55.02
N ALA A 379 -9.49 -15.35 54.93
CA ALA A 379 -10.83 -15.78 54.46
C ALA A 379 -11.02 -15.91 52.94
N SER A 380 -11.53 -17.01 52.38
CA SER A 380 -11.86 -18.34 52.92
C SER A 380 -12.18 -19.27 51.75
N MET A 381 -11.59 -20.46 51.74
CA MET A 381 -12.18 -21.67 51.14
C MET A 381 -13.52 -21.97 51.84
N GLN A 382 -14.53 -22.46 51.11
CA GLN A 382 -15.16 -23.79 51.32
C GLN A 382 -16.55 -23.95 50.65
N GLN A 383 -16.75 -25.18 50.14
CA GLN A 383 -18.01 -25.90 49.87
C GLN A 383 -18.86 -25.46 48.66
N GLY A 384 -19.51 -26.35 47.90
CA GLY A 384 -19.72 -27.79 48.01
C GLY A 384 -20.60 -28.28 46.85
N ALA A 385 -20.53 -29.58 46.55
CA ALA A 385 -21.24 -30.26 45.48
C ALA A 385 -22.77 -30.30 45.65
N PHE A 386 -23.52 -30.31 44.55
CA PHE A 386 -24.80 -31.02 44.45
C PHE A 386 -25.14 -31.40 43.00
N ALA A 387 -25.71 -32.59 42.86
CA ALA A 387 -26.05 -33.25 41.61
C ALA A 387 -27.49 -32.97 41.15
N SER A 388 -27.73 -33.35 39.88
CA SER A 388 -28.96 -33.92 39.31
C SER A 388 -29.73 -33.10 38.25
N SER A 389 -29.84 -33.76 37.09
CA SER A 389 -31.05 -34.08 36.30
C SER A 389 -31.75 -33.04 35.41
N GLY A 390 -32.01 -33.49 34.17
CA GLY A 390 -33.02 -32.98 33.23
C GLY A 390 -32.66 -31.66 32.53
N SER A 391 -32.64 -31.52 31.20
CA SER A 391 -33.74 -31.87 30.29
C SER A 391 -33.29 -31.69 28.84
N LYS A 392 -33.73 -32.61 27.97
CA LYS A 392 -33.78 -32.45 26.50
C LYS A 392 -34.76 -31.34 26.11
N LYS A 393 -34.34 -30.41 25.25
CA LYS A 393 -35.03 -29.93 24.02
C LYS A 393 -34.45 -28.59 23.55
N ASP A 394 -34.59 -28.35 22.25
CA ASP A 394 -34.38 -27.10 21.51
C ASP A 394 -33.01 -26.87 20.85
N GLU A 395 -32.62 -27.82 19.98
CA GLU A 395 -31.96 -27.48 18.71
C GLU A 395 -33.04 -27.28 17.64
N ASP A 396 -33.36 -26.02 17.32
CA ASP A 396 -33.73 -25.53 15.97
C ASP A 396 -34.43 -24.16 16.08
N LYS A 397 -33.64 -23.08 15.95
CA LYS A 397 -34.05 -21.73 15.47
C LYS A 397 -33.00 -20.67 15.81
N LYS A 398 -31.83 -20.71 15.18
CA LYS A 398 -30.94 -19.52 15.19
C LYS A 398 -29.97 -19.43 14.01
N LYS A 399 -30.46 -19.60 12.78
CA LYS A 399 -29.75 -19.19 11.55
C LYS A 399 -30.76 -18.73 10.49
N LYS A 400 -31.20 -17.48 10.58
CA LYS A 400 -31.87 -16.74 9.47
C LYS A 400 -32.09 -15.25 9.81
N LYS A 401 -31.05 -14.54 10.26
CA LYS A 401 -31.05 -13.06 10.30
C LYS A 401 -29.62 -12.54 10.10
N ALA A 402 -29.10 -12.66 8.87
CA ALA A 402 -27.97 -11.88 8.40
C ALA A 402 -28.07 -11.80 6.86
N ASP A 403 -27.87 -10.60 6.32
CA ASP A 403 -27.82 -10.25 4.89
C ASP A 403 -29.10 -10.30 4.06
N SER A 404 -30.04 -9.43 4.42
CA SER A 404 -30.83 -8.71 3.42
C SER A 404 -29.95 -7.59 2.82
N LYS A 405 -28.99 -7.95 1.96
CA LYS A 405 -28.34 -6.97 1.08
C LYS A 405 -29.44 -6.40 0.19
N ARG A 406 -29.87 -5.17 0.48
CA ARG A 406 -30.80 -4.41 -0.36
C ARG A 406 -30.18 -4.30 -1.75
N LYS A 407 -30.64 -5.12 -2.70
CA LYS A 407 -30.31 -4.96 -4.13
C LYS A 407 -30.75 -3.54 -4.51
N SER A 408 -29.80 -2.69 -4.86
CA SER A 408 -30.11 -1.35 -5.36
C SER A 408 -30.88 -1.52 -6.66
N VAL A 409 -32.11 -1.02 -6.69
CA VAL A 409 -32.93 -1.00 -7.90
C VAL A 409 -32.22 -0.07 -8.90
N SER A 410 -31.95 -0.55 -10.12
CA SER A 410 -31.33 0.27 -11.15
C SER A 410 -32.24 1.44 -11.53
N LYS A 411 -31.64 2.59 -11.84
CA LYS A 411 -32.31 3.81 -12.30
C LYS A 411 -32.65 3.79 -13.79
N ARG A 412 -32.31 2.72 -14.51
CA ARG A 412 -32.55 2.55 -15.95
C ARG A 412 -34.05 2.53 -16.26
N ASP A 413 -34.50 3.43 -17.12
CA ASP A 413 -35.85 3.42 -17.68
C ASP A 413 -35.85 2.77 -19.08
N MET A 414 -36.54 1.62 -19.21
CA MET A 414 -36.65 0.88 -20.47
C MET A 414 -37.52 1.59 -21.51
N ASN A 415 -38.45 2.46 -21.08
CA ASN A 415 -39.33 3.17 -22.00
C ASN A 415 -38.67 4.38 -22.64
N ALA A 416 -37.62 4.92 -21.99
CA ALA A 416 -36.85 6.04 -22.48
C ALA A 416 -35.77 5.65 -23.51
N PHE A 417 -35.53 4.35 -23.70
CA PHE A 417 -34.45 3.84 -24.55
C PHE A 417 -34.77 3.93 -26.04
N HIS A 418 -33.89 4.60 -26.78
CA HIS A 418 -33.92 4.70 -28.22
C HIS A 418 -32.69 4.01 -28.81
N SER A 419 -32.90 2.85 -29.42
CA SER A 419 -31.85 2.12 -30.13
C SER A 419 -31.32 2.94 -31.31
N ARG A 420 -30.01 2.91 -31.52
CA ARG A 420 -29.36 3.38 -32.75
C ARG A 420 -29.78 2.51 -33.94
N ASN A 421 -29.89 3.11 -35.12
CA ASN A 421 -30.00 2.37 -36.37
C ASN A 421 -28.63 1.85 -36.84
N ASP A 422 -28.58 0.95 -37.83
CA ASP A 422 -27.32 0.32 -38.25
C ASP A 422 -26.28 1.31 -38.82
N GLU A 423 -26.72 2.42 -39.40
CA GLU A 423 -25.83 3.46 -39.93
C GLU A 423 -25.23 4.29 -38.78
N GLU A 424 -26.05 4.70 -37.81
CA GLU A 424 -25.60 5.36 -36.58
C GLU A 424 -24.65 4.46 -35.79
N VAL A 425 -24.91 3.15 -35.74
CA VAL A 425 -24.00 2.18 -35.11
C VAL A 425 -22.65 2.15 -35.81
N LYS A 426 -22.60 2.11 -37.15
CA LYS A 426 -21.33 2.12 -37.89
C LYS A 426 -20.53 3.41 -37.63
N GLN A 427 -21.20 4.56 -37.67
CA GLN A 427 -20.56 5.85 -37.45
C GLN A 427 -19.98 5.98 -36.05
N ILE A 428 -20.71 5.56 -35.01
CA ILE A 428 -20.20 5.64 -33.63
C ILE A 428 -19.10 4.61 -33.37
N VAL A 429 -19.16 3.43 -34.00
CA VAL A 429 -18.11 2.41 -33.90
C VAL A 429 -16.83 2.90 -34.57
N GLU A 430 -16.92 3.50 -35.76
CA GLU A 430 -15.78 4.13 -36.42
C GLU A 430 -15.18 5.23 -35.55
N HIS A 431 -16.02 6.07 -34.94
CA HIS A 431 -15.57 7.11 -34.00
C HIS A 431 -14.85 6.52 -32.78
N TRP A 432 -15.45 5.56 -32.07
CA TRP A 432 -14.86 4.94 -30.88
C TRP A 432 -13.58 4.16 -31.21
N SER A 433 -13.47 3.55 -32.39
CA SER A 433 -12.27 2.80 -32.81
C SER A 433 -10.99 3.66 -32.81
N GLN A 434 -11.13 4.98 -32.96
CA GLN A 434 -10.01 5.94 -32.93
C GLN A 434 -9.45 6.11 -31.51
N TYR A 435 -10.28 5.93 -30.48
CA TYR A 435 -9.89 6.01 -29.07
C TYR A 435 -9.48 4.66 -28.49
N ALA A 436 -9.65 3.56 -29.24
CA ALA A 436 -9.27 2.23 -28.77
C ALA A 436 -7.76 2.13 -28.56
N HIS A 437 -7.37 1.72 -27.35
CA HIS A 437 -5.98 1.57 -26.94
C HIS A 437 -5.25 0.52 -27.81
N PRO A 438 -3.95 0.69 -28.12
CA PRO A 438 -3.17 -0.30 -28.88
C PRO A 438 -3.29 -1.74 -28.35
N ARG A 439 -3.28 -1.92 -27.03
CA ARG A 439 -3.46 -3.25 -26.39
C ARG A 439 -4.74 -3.98 -26.81
N ALA A 440 -5.82 -3.23 -27.07
CA ALA A 440 -7.06 -3.82 -27.56
C ALA A 440 -6.91 -4.32 -29.00
N LYS A 441 -6.24 -3.54 -29.85
CA LYS A 441 -5.95 -3.92 -31.25
C LYS A 441 -5.01 -5.13 -31.35
N GLU A 442 -4.12 -5.30 -30.37
CA GLU A 442 -3.26 -6.49 -30.27
C GLU A 442 -4.03 -7.73 -29.79
N PHE A 443 -4.94 -7.54 -28.83
CA PHE A 443 -5.76 -8.63 -28.28
C PHE A 443 -6.79 -9.11 -29.30
N PHE A 444 -7.55 -8.20 -29.92
CA PHE A 444 -8.48 -8.52 -31.00
C PHE A 444 -7.70 -8.66 -32.30
N THR A 445 -7.35 -9.90 -32.64
CA THR A 445 -6.44 -10.26 -33.73
C THR A 445 -6.86 -9.67 -35.08
N THR A 446 -8.17 -9.47 -35.28
CA THR A 446 -8.72 -8.80 -36.45
C THR A 446 -9.54 -7.58 -36.05
N SER A 447 -9.51 -6.52 -36.88
CA SER A 447 -10.32 -5.32 -36.65
C SER A 447 -11.82 -5.64 -36.55
N ALA A 448 -12.29 -6.64 -37.31
CA ALA A 448 -13.66 -7.12 -37.28
C ALA A 448 -14.10 -7.62 -35.89
N GLN A 449 -13.21 -8.27 -35.12
CA GLN A 449 -13.54 -8.72 -33.76
C GLN A 449 -13.74 -7.54 -32.80
N LEU A 450 -12.87 -6.52 -32.88
CA LEU A 450 -13.03 -5.31 -32.10
C LEU A 450 -14.31 -4.55 -32.51
N GLU A 451 -14.55 -4.40 -33.81
CA GLU A 451 -15.77 -3.78 -34.34
C GLU A 451 -17.03 -4.49 -33.86
N GLU A 452 -17.06 -5.82 -33.83
CA GLU A 452 -18.20 -6.59 -33.33
C GLU A 452 -18.51 -6.26 -31.85
N VAL A 453 -17.47 -6.18 -31.01
CA VAL A 453 -17.64 -5.79 -29.59
C VAL A 453 -18.13 -4.34 -29.47
N LEU A 454 -17.58 -3.42 -30.27
CA LEU A 454 -18.02 -2.02 -30.29
C LEU A 454 -19.46 -1.88 -30.81
N MET A 455 -19.88 -2.68 -31.78
CA MET A 455 -21.26 -2.72 -32.27
C MET A 455 -22.22 -3.19 -31.18
N GLN A 456 -21.84 -4.20 -30.37
CA GLN A 456 -22.64 -4.61 -29.22
C GLN A 456 -22.76 -3.48 -28.19
N LEU A 457 -21.67 -2.74 -27.91
CA LEU A 457 -21.68 -1.57 -27.02
C LEU A 457 -22.63 -0.47 -27.53
N ALA A 458 -22.55 -0.15 -28.83
CA ALA A 458 -23.35 0.89 -29.46
C ALA A 458 -24.85 0.55 -29.47
N LYS A 459 -25.19 -0.73 -29.68
CA LYS A 459 -26.57 -1.24 -29.64
C LYS A 459 -27.13 -1.34 -28.22
N GLY A 460 -26.27 -1.58 -27.23
CA GLY A 460 -26.64 -1.69 -25.83
C GLY A 460 -26.70 -0.37 -25.06
N THR A 461 -26.51 0.78 -25.70
CA THR A 461 -26.59 2.12 -25.08
C THR A 461 -27.55 3.02 -25.87
N ASP A 462 -28.18 4.00 -25.20
CA ASP A 462 -29.12 4.92 -25.86
C ASP A 462 -28.41 5.76 -26.92
N LYS A 463 -29.09 6.07 -28.03
CA LYS A 463 -28.50 6.86 -29.13
C LYS A 463 -27.95 8.23 -28.71
N SER A 464 -28.49 8.82 -27.64
CA SER A 464 -28.10 10.14 -27.11
C SER A 464 -27.01 10.09 -26.04
N ASP A 465 -26.53 8.89 -25.71
CA ASP A 465 -25.56 8.65 -24.65
C ASP A 465 -24.24 8.13 -25.21
N ASP A 466 -23.12 8.62 -24.68
CA ASP A 466 -21.78 8.15 -25.03
C ASP A 466 -21.04 7.70 -23.76
N PRO A 467 -20.72 6.39 -23.60
CA PRO A 467 -20.04 5.87 -22.42
C PRO A 467 -18.54 6.19 -22.36
N ILE A 468 -17.93 6.71 -23.44
CA ILE A 468 -16.48 6.91 -23.56
C ILE A 468 -16.13 8.39 -23.51
N THR A 469 -16.78 9.22 -24.34
CA THR A 469 -16.51 10.67 -24.44
C THR A 469 -17.67 11.54 -23.92
N GLY A 470 -18.66 10.92 -23.29
CA GLY A 470 -19.76 11.64 -22.64
C GLY A 470 -19.30 12.48 -21.44
N PRO A 471 -20.14 13.43 -20.98
CA PRO A 471 -19.83 14.26 -19.82
C PRO A 471 -19.79 13.42 -18.53
N ASP A 472 -18.71 13.57 -17.76
CA ASP A 472 -18.40 12.80 -16.55
C ASP A 472 -19.50 12.76 -15.48
N GLU A 473 -20.43 13.72 -15.44
CA GLU A 473 -21.51 13.75 -14.45
C GLU A 473 -22.73 12.89 -14.86
N LYS A 474 -22.83 12.52 -16.14
CA LYS A 474 -24.01 11.83 -16.69
C LYS A 474 -23.82 10.32 -16.67
N CYS A 475 -24.77 9.60 -16.07
CA CYS A 475 -24.79 8.13 -16.15
C CYS A 475 -25.20 7.69 -17.56
N VAL A 476 -24.56 6.65 -18.08
CA VAL A 476 -24.92 5.98 -19.34
C VAL A 476 -25.32 4.56 -19.00
N TYR A 477 -26.57 4.19 -19.26
CA TYR A 477 -27.10 2.89 -18.84
C TYR A 477 -27.00 1.83 -19.94
N TRP A 478 -26.74 0.60 -19.52
CA TRP A 478 -26.74 -0.58 -20.38
C TRP A 478 -28.15 -1.12 -20.56
N TYR A 479 -28.55 -1.36 -21.81
CA TYR A 479 -29.85 -1.91 -22.21
C TYR A 479 -29.77 -3.29 -22.86
N GLY A 480 -28.56 -3.83 -23.04
CA GLY A 480 -28.33 -5.17 -23.59
C GLY A 480 -28.45 -6.30 -22.55
N ASP A 481 -27.76 -7.40 -22.83
CA ASP A 481 -27.76 -8.61 -22.01
C ASP A 481 -27.28 -8.35 -20.57
N VAL A 482 -27.91 -9.03 -19.61
CA VAL A 482 -27.49 -9.02 -18.20
C VAL A 482 -27.26 -10.44 -17.68
N THR A 483 -26.33 -10.60 -16.74
CA THR A 483 -26.08 -11.91 -16.11
C THR A 483 -27.29 -12.39 -15.30
N LYS A 484 -27.59 -13.69 -15.33
CA LYS A 484 -28.77 -14.27 -14.67
C LYS A 484 -28.79 -14.09 -13.16
N ASP A 485 -27.65 -14.22 -12.51
CA ASP A 485 -27.59 -14.27 -11.04
C ASP A 485 -27.59 -12.87 -10.40
N ASP A 486 -26.79 -11.96 -10.96
CA ASP A 486 -26.49 -10.66 -10.34
C ASP A 486 -26.99 -9.44 -11.14
N LEU A 487 -27.68 -9.68 -12.26
CA LEU A 487 -28.21 -8.62 -13.15
C LEU A 487 -27.15 -7.57 -13.56
N GLN A 488 -25.92 -8.02 -13.82
CA GLN A 488 -24.80 -7.17 -14.23
C GLN A 488 -24.78 -7.02 -15.75
N ALA A 489 -24.36 -5.84 -16.25
CA ALA A 489 -24.20 -5.60 -17.68
C ALA A 489 -23.17 -6.56 -18.29
N ALA A 490 -23.58 -7.30 -19.33
CA ALA A 490 -22.75 -8.33 -19.94
C ALA A 490 -22.78 -8.28 -21.48
N ILE A 491 -21.65 -8.66 -22.08
CA ILE A 491 -21.46 -8.86 -23.52
C ILE A 491 -21.02 -10.30 -23.77
N ARG A 492 -21.44 -10.86 -24.90
CA ARG A 492 -21.01 -12.18 -25.37
C ARG A 492 -19.97 -11.98 -26.45
N MET A 493 -18.81 -12.59 -26.29
CA MET A 493 -17.76 -12.57 -27.30
C MET A 493 -16.94 -13.85 -27.25
N VAL A 494 -16.40 -14.25 -28.40
CA VAL A 494 -15.43 -15.34 -28.49
C VAL A 494 -14.05 -14.74 -28.20
N LYS A 495 -13.42 -15.15 -27.11
CA LYS A 495 -12.07 -14.66 -26.78
C LYS A 495 -11.05 -15.24 -27.76
N PRO A 496 -9.97 -14.51 -28.08
CA PRO A 496 -8.88 -15.05 -28.88
C PRO A 496 -8.37 -16.38 -28.32
N GLY A 497 -8.40 -17.45 -29.12
CA GLY A 497 -7.98 -18.80 -28.72
C GLY A 497 -9.09 -19.68 -28.12
N GLU A 498 -10.28 -19.14 -27.82
CA GLU A 498 -11.45 -19.91 -27.42
C GLU A 498 -12.35 -20.17 -28.64
N GLN A 499 -13.02 -21.33 -28.70
CA GLN A 499 -14.03 -21.62 -29.73
C GLN A 499 -15.45 -21.33 -29.26
N ALA A 500 -15.66 -21.21 -27.95
CA ALA A 500 -16.96 -20.98 -27.35
C ALA A 500 -17.16 -19.50 -27.02
N GLU A 501 -18.40 -19.04 -27.12
CA GLU A 501 -18.77 -17.70 -26.64
C GLU A 501 -18.62 -17.63 -25.12
N SER A 502 -17.89 -16.61 -24.67
CA SER A 502 -17.68 -16.28 -23.26
C SER A 502 -18.49 -15.04 -22.89
N VAL A 503 -19.14 -15.07 -21.72
CA VAL A 503 -19.82 -13.90 -21.14
C VAL A 503 -18.79 -13.07 -20.38
N THR A 504 -18.70 -11.78 -20.70
CA THR A 504 -17.78 -10.85 -20.03
C THR A 504 -18.53 -9.58 -19.60
N TYR A 505 -18.14 -8.98 -18.47
CA TYR A 505 -18.76 -7.76 -17.96
C TYR A 505 -18.41 -6.54 -18.81
N VAL A 506 -19.42 -5.72 -19.13
CA VAL A 506 -19.27 -4.57 -20.04
C VAL A 506 -18.25 -3.55 -19.52
N ASN A 507 -18.28 -3.23 -18.23
CA ASN A 507 -17.34 -2.28 -17.63
C ASN A 507 -15.87 -2.75 -17.68
N ARG A 508 -15.62 -4.06 -17.60
CA ARG A 508 -14.28 -4.64 -17.77
C ARG A 508 -13.82 -4.56 -19.22
N VAL A 509 -14.72 -4.82 -20.17
CA VAL A 509 -14.43 -4.68 -21.60
C VAL A 509 -14.11 -3.22 -21.94
N LEU A 510 -14.91 -2.26 -21.46
CA LEU A 510 -14.67 -0.83 -21.67
C LEU A 510 -13.33 -0.38 -21.09
N ALA A 511 -13.02 -0.76 -19.85
CA ALA A 511 -11.72 -0.47 -19.25
C ALA A 511 -10.58 -1.07 -20.08
N PHE A 512 -10.71 -2.31 -20.53
CA PHE A 512 -9.71 -2.96 -21.36
C PHE A 512 -9.47 -2.21 -22.67
N ILE A 513 -10.54 -1.79 -23.36
CA ILE A 513 -10.44 -1.14 -24.67
C ILE A 513 -9.98 0.33 -24.57
N PHE A 514 -10.47 1.09 -23.59
CA PHE A 514 -10.39 2.56 -23.61
C PHE A 514 -9.63 3.19 -22.45
N ALA A 515 -9.40 2.50 -21.33
CA ALA A 515 -8.71 3.12 -20.20
C ALA A 515 -7.25 3.49 -20.56
N THR A 516 -6.71 4.54 -19.97
CA THR A 516 -5.26 4.79 -20.04
C THR A 516 -4.50 3.65 -19.36
N ASP A 517 -3.22 3.44 -19.71
CA ASP A 517 -2.41 2.38 -19.11
C ASP A 517 -2.35 2.48 -17.58
N ASP A 518 -2.11 3.67 -17.03
CA ASP A 518 -2.11 3.92 -15.57
C ASP A 518 -3.44 3.51 -14.89
N SER A 519 -4.57 3.79 -15.54
CA SER A 519 -5.89 3.45 -14.99
C SER A 519 -6.17 1.97 -15.15
N PHE A 520 -5.75 1.38 -16.27
CA PHE A 520 -5.91 -0.02 -16.56
C PHE A 520 -5.11 -0.90 -15.59
N GLU A 521 -3.86 -0.56 -15.29
CA GLU A 521 -3.04 -1.28 -14.30
C GLU A 521 -3.70 -1.30 -12.92
N LYS A 522 -4.22 -0.15 -12.47
CA LYS A 522 -4.96 -0.05 -11.20
C LYS A 522 -6.22 -0.92 -11.21
N LEU A 523 -6.96 -0.94 -12.32
CA LEU A 523 -8.15 -1.76 -12.50
C LEU A 523 -7.84 -3.26 -12.57
N MET A 524 -6.65 -3.63 -13.08
CA MET A 524 -6.20 -5.02 -13.13
C MET A 524 -5.79 -5.58 -11.78
N ALA A 525 -5.43 -4.72 -10.82
CA ALA A 525 -5.20 -5.11 -9.43
C ALA A 525 -6.50 -5.46 -8.66
N LEU A 526 -7.66 -5.05 -9.18
CA LEU A 526 -8.95 -5.38 -8.58
C LEU A 526 -9.37 -6.84 -8.88
N PRO A 527 -10.20 -7.47 -8.02
CA PRO A 527 -10.71 -8.82 -8.25
C PRO A 527 -11.37 -8.98 -9.63
N LYS A 528 -11.40 -10.22 -10.15
CA LYS A 528 -12.00 -10.60 -11.45
C LYS A 528 -13.54 -10.50 -11.51
N GLU A 529 -14.11 -9.68 -10.65
CA GLU A 529 -15.53 -9.34 -10.53
C GLU A 529 -15.85 -8.09 -11.37
N PRO A 530 -17.14 -7.80 -11.65
CA PRO A 530 -17.53 -6.55 -12.30
C PRO A 530 -17.08 -5.36 -11.44
N PHE A 531 -16.52 -4.34 -12.08
CA PHE A 531 -16.08 -3.15 -11.36
C PHE A 531 -17.27 -2.42 -10.73
N LYS A 532 -17.04 -1.85 -9.54
CA LYS A 532 -18.08 -1.03 -8.90
C LYS A 532 -18.16 0.32 -9.61
N MET A 533 -19.37 0.82 -9.78
CA MET A 533 -19.61 2.15 -10.33
C MET A 533 -19.68 3.19 -9.20
N SER A 534 -19.01 4.34 -9.34
CA SER A 534 -19.01 5.45 -8.39
C SER A 534 -20.40 6.08 -8.22
N CYS A 535 -21.25 6.01 -9.26
CA CYS A 535 -22.64 6.46 -9.22
C CYS A 535 -23.58 5.53 -8.43
N GLY A 536 -23.10 4.34 -8.03
CA GLY A 536 -23.84 3.34 -7.27
C GLY A 536 -24.78 2.45 -8.08
N ASP A 537 -24.89 2.61 -9.39
CA ASP A 537 -25.69 1.76 -10.28
C ASP A 537 -24.79 0.87 -11.15
N GLN A 538 -24.89 -0.45 -10.99
CA GLN A 538 -24.06 -1.42 -11.71
C GLN A 538 -24.45 -1.61 -13.18
N LEU A 539 -25.60 -1.07 -13.61
CA LEU A 539 -25.95 -1.00 -15.03
C LEU A 539 -25.43 0.28 -15.70
N CYS A 540 -24.78 1.19 -14.96
CA CYS A 540 -24.02 2.26 -15.58
C CYS A 540 -22.77 1.68 -16.27
N VAL A 541 -22.54 2.08 -17.51
CA VAL A 541 -21.39 1.68 -18.34
C VAL A 541 -20.56 2.89 -18.77
N HIS A 542 -20.68 4.04 -18.11
CA HIS A 542 -19.82 5.19 -18.37
C HIS A 542 -18.41 4.94 -17.83
N LEU A 543 -17.38 5.09 -18.66
CA LEU A 543 -15.99 4.79 -18.31
C LEU A 543 -15.50 5.61 -17.11
N ALA A 544 -15.79 6.92 -17.10
CA ALA A 544 -15.49 7.82 -15.98
C ALA A 544 -16.18 7.45 -14.64
N HIS A 545 -17.22 6.61 -14.66
CA HIS A 545 -17.91 6.17 -13.44
C HIS A 545 -17.35 4.87 -12.87
N ILE A 546 -16.33 4.27 -13.48
CA ILE A 546 -15.69 3.08 -12.90
C ILE A 546 -14.91 3.49 -11.65
N SER A 547 -15.25 2.91 -10.50
CA SER A 547 -14.58 3.17 -9.22
C SER A 547 -13.24 2.43 -9.15
N LEU A 548 -12.18 3.17 -8.82
CA LEU A 548 -10.84 2.62 -8.52
C LEU A 548 -10.70 2.17 -7.05
N ALA A 549 -11.71 2.42 -6.20
CA ALA A 549 -11.64 2.02 -4.80
C ALA A 549 -11.78 0.50 -4.65
N THR A 550 -10.83 -0.13 -3.95
CA THR A 550 -10.94 -1.51 -3.46
C THR A 550 -12.11 -1.60 -2.48
N ALA A 551 -12.99 -2.59 -2.68
CA ALA A 551 -14.20 -2.81 -1.88
C ALA A 551 -13.92 -3.11 -0.40
#